data_AF-R6DMX8-F1
#
_entry.id   AF-R6DMX8-F1
#
_cell.length_a   1.000
_cell.length_b   1.000
_cell.length_c   1.000
_cell.angle_alpha   90.00
_cell.angle_beta   90.00
_cell.angle_gamma   90.00
#
_symmetry.space_group_name_H-M   'P 1'
#
loop_
_entity.id
_entity.type
_entity.pdbx_description
1 polymer ?
#
loop_
_entity_poly.entity_id
_entity_poly.type
_entity_poly.pdbx_seq_one_letter_code
_entity_poly.pdbx_strand_id
1 'polypeptide(L)' 'MKRFISQPMMGKSDELIAAERKLIIERVKSMYGNDIEILDSLFNDYNTSDIKHPPVAFLGRSLEVFAQADVAFFSSG' A
#
# COMPACT_ATOMS: atom_id res chain seq x y z
N MET A 1 -9.35 8.89 -10.53
CA MET A 1 -9.54 7.43 -10.34
C MET A 1 -8.53 6.95 -9.30
N LYS A 2 -9.03 6.42 -8.18
CA LYS A 2 -8.28 6.01 -7.00
C LYS A 2 -7.72 4.60 -7.17
N ARG A 3 -6.43 4.43 -6.91
CA ARG A 3 -5.71 3.17 -7.08
C ARG A 3 -5.05 2.75 -5.78
N PHE A 4 -5.36 1.54 -5.34
CA PHE A 4 -4.70 0.90 -4.21
C PHE A 4 -3.51 0.06 -4.69
N ILE A 5 -2.41 0.08 -3.94
CA ILE A 5 -1.24 -0.76 -4.22
C ILE A 5 -1.02 -1.70 -3.05
N SER A 6 -1.06 -3.01 -3.34
CA SER A 6 -0.63 -4.07 -2.43
C SER A 6 0.75 -4.54 -2.87
N GLN A 7 1.75 -4.40 -1.99
CA GLN A 7 3.11 -4.86 -2.22
C GLN A 7 3.58 -5.77 -1.08
N PRO A 8 4.34 -6.84 -1.37
CA PRO A 8 4.91 -7.69 -0.35
C PRO A 8 6.08 -6.99 0.34
N MET A 9 6.04 -6.98 1.68
CA MET A 9 7.00 -6.28 2.54
C MET A 9 7.79 -7.22 3.46
N MET A 10 7.38 -8.48 3.59
CA MET A 10 8.03 -9.44 4.47
C MET A 10 9.49 -9.64 4.09
N GLY A 11 10.40 -9.49 5.06
CA GLY A 11 11.84 -9.69 4.86
C GLY A 11 12.58 -8.56 4.14
N LYS A 12 11.92 -7.42 3.87
CA LYS A 12 12.52 -6.25 3.21
C LYS A 12 12.82 -5.15 4.22
N SER A 13 13.86 -4.35 3.95
CA SER A 13 14.12 -3.11 4.69
C SER A 13 13.16 -2.01 4.25
N ASP A 14 12.94 -1.02 5.12
CA ASP A 14 12.09 0.13 4.81
C ASP A 14 12.57 0.90 3.57
N GLU A 15 13.89 1.00 3.39
CA GLU A 15 14.52 1.61 2.22
C GLU A 15 14.17 0.86 0.92
N LEU A 16 14.21 -0.47 0.95
CA LEU A 16 13.87 -1.31 -0.18
C LEU A 16 12.37 -1.23 -0.50
N ILE A 17 11.52 -1.26 0.53
CA ILE A 17 10.07 -1.10 0.40
C ILE A 17 9.72 0.23 -0.24
N ALA A 18 10.37 1.32 0.19
CA ALA A 18 10.17 2.66 -0.35
C ALA A 18 10.65 2.77 -1.81
N ALA A 19 11.80 2.17 -2.14
CA ALA A 19 12.33 2.14 -3.50
C ALA A 19 11.41 1.36 -4.45
N GLU A 20 10.98 0.16 -4.06
CA GLU A 20 10.03 -0.65 -4.83
C GLU A 20 8.69 0.06 -5.02
N ARG A 21 8.19 0.73 -3.97
CA ARG A 21 6.92 1.47 -4.05
C ARG A 21 6.99 2.58 -5.10
N LYS A 22 8.10 3.32 -5.18
CA LYS A 22 8.30 4.35 -6.22
C LYS A 22 8.22 3.73 -7.62
N LEU A 23 8.91 2.62 -7.85
CA LEU A 23 8.89 1.90 -9.13
C LEU A 23 7.47 1.41 -9.49
N ILE A 24 6.73 0.88 -8.52
CA ILE A 24 5.35 0.44 -8.73
C ILE A 24 4.47 1.63 -9.11
N ILE A 25 4.57 2.76 -8.40
CA ILE A 25 3.81 3.97 -8.71
C ILE A 25 4.11 4.46 -10.12
N GLU A 26 5.38 4.53 -10.52
CA GLU A 26 5.78 4.92 -11.88
C GLU A 26 5.20 3.99 -12.94
N ARG A 27 5.23 2.67 -12.70
CA ARG A 27 4.66 1.68 -13.62
C ARG A 27 3.14 1.82 -13.74
N VAL A 28 2.43 2.00 -12.62
CA VAL A 28 0.98 2.20 -12.63
C VAL A 28 0.63 3.49 -13.38
N LYS A 29 1.36 4.58 -13.15
CA LYS A 29 1.19 5.84 -13.92
C LYS A 29 1.48 5.67 -15.40
N SER A 30 2.51 4.91 -15.77
CA SER A 30 2.81 4.61 -17.18
C SER A 30 1.71 3.81 -17.87
N MET A 31 1.02 2.91 -17.16
CA MET A 31 -0.05 2.08 -17.71
C MET A 31 -1.40 2.79 -17.81
N TYR A 32 -1.72 3.67 -16.86
CA TYR A 32 -3.04 4.28 -16.72
C TYR A 32 -3.07 5.80 -16.91
N GLY A 33 -1.93 6.41 -17.20
CA GLY A 33 -1.76 7.87 -17.28
C GLY A 33 -1.41 8.51 -15.94
N ASN A 34 -1.01 9.79 -15.99
CA ASN A 34 -0.56 10.54 -14.81
C ASN A 34 -1.71 11.08 -13.93
N ASP A 35 -2.94 11.06 -14.42
CA ASP A 35 -4.13 11.56 -13.71
C ASP A 35 -4.77 10.49 -12.81
N ILE A 36 -3.92 9.75 -12.08
CA ILE A 36 -4.34 8.72 -11.14
C ILE A 36 -3.96 9.11 -9.72
N GLU A 37 -4.88 8.87 -8.80
CA GLU A 37 -4.66 9.09 -7.38
C GLU A 37 -4.21 7.76 -6.77
N ILE A 38 -2.98 7.73 -6.23
CA ILE A 38 -2.50 6.56 -5.48
C ILE A 38 -2.92 6.74 -4.03
N LEU A 39 -3.73 5.80 -3.53
CA LEU A 39 -4.12 5.79 -2.12
C LEU A 39 -2.92 5.41 -1.26
N ASP A 40 -2.69 6.19 -0.20
CA ASP A 40 -1.63 5.85 0.75
C ASP A 40 -2.08 4.71 1.67
N SER A 41 -1.29 3.65 1.66
CA SER A 41 -1.57 2.37 2.32
C SER A 41 -0.40 1.89 3.16
N LEU A 42 0.66 2.70 3.29
CA LEU A 42 1.78 2.44 4.19
C LEU A 42 1.55 3.21 5.49
N PHE A 43 1.31 2.48 6.57
CA PHE A 43 1.03 3.06 7.88
C PHE A 43 2.27 3.00 8.75
N ASN A 44 3.01 4.11 8.87
CA ASN A 44 4.19 4.21 9.73
C ASN A 44 3.84 4.75 11.14
N ASP A 45 2.67 5.36 11.29
CA ASP A 45 2.19 6.07 12.47
C ASP A 45 1.03 5.35 13.18
N TYR A 46 0.74 4.10 12.80
CA TYR A 46 -0.36 3.35 13.39
C TYR A 46 0.03 2.76 14.75
N ASN A 47 -0.39 3.45 15.82
CA ASN A 47 -0.17 2.97 17.18
C ASN A 47 -1.01 1.72 17.46
N THR A 48 -0.31 0.62 17.77
CA THR A 48 -0.91 -0.68 18.07
C THR A 48 -0.53 -1.20 19.47
N SER A 49 -0.01 -0.33 20.37
CA SER A 49 0.49 -0.71 21.70
C SER A 49 -0.52 -1.48 22.55
N ASP A 50 -1.79 -1.13 22.43
CA ASP A 50 -2.88 -1.69 23.24
C ASP A 50 -3.65 -2.79 22.49
N ILE A 51 -3.21 -3.17 21.30
CA ILE A 51 -3.88 -4.13 20.43
C ILE A 51 -3.25 -5.51 20.60
N LYS A 52 -4.07 -6.49 21.00
CA LYS A 52 -3.64 -7.88 21.20
C LYS A 52 -3.00 -8.52 19.95
N HIS A 53 -3.47 -8.15 18.75
CA HIS A 53 -2.99 -8.67 17.47
C HIS A 53 -2.73 -7.52 16.48
N PRO A 54 -1.59 -6.81 16.59
CA PRO A 54 -1.26 -5.69 15.70
C PRO A 54 -1.36 -6.01 14.20
N PRO A 55 -0.91 -7.19 13.69
CA PRO A 55 -1.02 -7.49 12.27
C PRO A 55 -2.46 -7.49 11.73
N VAL A 56 -3.42 -7.93 12.54
CA VAL A 56 -4.85 -7.94 12.16
C VAL A 56 -5.39 -6.52 12.10
N ALA A 57 -4.92 -5.64 12.98
CA ALA A 57 -5.30 -4.23 12.96
C ALA A 57 -4.75 -3.50 11.72
N PHE A 58 -3.49 -3.76 11.34
CA PHE A 58 -2.92 -3.27 10.07
C PHE A 58 -3.68 -3.80 8.86
N LEU A 59 -4.11 -5.07 8.87
CA LEU A 59 -4.96 -5.62 7.82
C LEU A 59 -6.30 -4.87 7.74
N GLY A 60 -6.98 -4.65 8.88
CA GLY A 60 -8.22 -3.88 8.93
C GLY A 60 -8.05 -2.47 8.36
N ARG A 61 -6.99 -1.76 8.76
CA ARG A 61 -6.66 -0.43 8.24
C ARG A 61 -6.37 -0.44 6.74
N SER A 62 -5.70 -1.46 6.25
CA SER A 62 -5.46 -1.65 4.81
C SER A 62 -6.76 -1.87 4.05
N LEU A 63 -7.72 -2.61 4.62
CA LEU A 63 -9.04 -2.83 4.05
C LEU A 63 -9.88 -1.55 4.02
N GLU A 64 -9.80 -0.70 5.03
CA GLU A 64 -10.48 0.62 5.05
C GLU A 64 -10.04 1.49 3.87
N VAL A 65 -8.73 1.55 3.59
CA VAL A 65 -8.19 2.28 2.43
C VAL A 65 -8.57 1.59 1.13
N PHE A 66 -8.45 0.27 1.06
CA PHE A 66 -8.80 -0.50 -0.14
C PHE A 66 -10.27 -0.32 -0.54
N ALA A 67 -11.18 -0.19 0.42
CA ALA A 67 -12.60 0.07 0.17
C ALA A 67 -12.88 1.40 -0.56
N GLN A 68 -11.92 2.33 -0.58
CA GLN A 68 -12.02 3.62 -1.27
C GLN A 68 -11.44 3.58 -2.69
N ALA A 69 -10.87 2.45 -3.12
CA ALA A 69 -10.19 2.32 -4.40
C ALA A 69 -11.16 1.97 -5.53
N ASP A 70 -10.94 2.55 -6.70
CA ASP A 70 -11.63 2.12 -7.93
C ASP A 70 -10.99 0.83 -8.48
N VAL A 71 -9.66 0.68 -8.31
CA VAL A 71 -8.90 -0.51 -8.74
C VAL A 71 -7.75 -0.78 -7.78
N ALA A 72 -7.44 -2.06 -7.53
CA ALA A 72 -6.23 -2.48 -6.84
C ALA A 72 -5.18 -3.08 -7.78
N PHE A 73 -3.92 -2.71 -7.54
CA PHE A 73 -2.74 -3.32 -8.14
C PHE A 73 -2.04 -4.19 -7.10
N PHE A 74 -1.83 -5.46 -7.42
CA PHE A 74 -1.09 -6.40 -6.59
C PHE A 74 0.27 -6.66 -7.24
N SER A 75 1.36 -6.29 -6.56
CA SER A 75 2.71 -6.61 -6.99
C SER A 75 2.98 -8.11 -6.83
N SER A 76 3.81 -8.66 -7.70
CA SER A 76 4.37 -10.00 -7.49
C SER A 76 5.17 -10.04 -6.18
N GLY A 77 5.04 -11.15 -5.46
CA GLY A 77 5.79 -11.44 -4.24
C GLY A 77 6.73 -12.61 -4.36
#